data_AF-A0A9W9Z630-F1
#
_entry.id   AF-A0A9W9Z630-F1
#
_cell.length_a   1.000
_cell.length_b   1.000
_cell.length_c   1.000
_cell.angle_alpha   90.00
_cell.angle_beta   90.00
_cell.angle_gamma   90.00
#
_symmetry.space_group_name_H-M   'P 1'
#
loop_
_entity.id
_entity.type
_entity.pdbx_description
1 polymer ?
#
loop_
_entity_poly.entity_id
_entity_poly.type
_entity_poly.pdbx_seq_one_letter_code
_entity_poly.pdbx_strand_id
1 'polypeptide(L)'
;GQAYHGLGSSDKQTESPEAVTDVGSLSYSAAAQTGVEFVDDLTDEEASQVLCPFAAAVGDCPYIESCSYLHGLECEYCGNKCLHPFNSLQQEEHRQKCVKSHEKDMEHSFAVQRSEGVACGICLEAVKSKANPVNKDLEF
;
A
#
# COMPACT_ATOMS: atom_id res chain seq x y z
N GLY A 1 0.63 10.64 -55.82
CA GLY A 1 0.44 10.92 -54.39
C GLY A 1 1.46 10.11 -53.63
N GLN A 2 2.35 10.78 -52.89
CA GLN A 2 3.50 10.19 -52.22
C GLN A 2 3.08 9.33 -51.02
N ALA A 3 3.81 8.24 -50.82
CA ALA A 3 3.81 7.39 -49.63
C ALA A 3 4.53 8.10 -48.47
N TYR A 4 4.03 7.94 -47.24
CA TYR A 4 4.74 8.33 -46.03
C TYR A 4 5.05 7.09 -45.17
N HIS A 5 6.34 6.90 -44.94
CA HIS A 5 6.90 6.17 -43.80
C HIS A 5 6.97 7.13 -42.59
N GLY A 6 6.83 6.59 -41.38
CA GLY A 6 7.15 7.25 -40.10
C GLY A 6 6.95 6.23 -38.97
N LEU A 7 8.01 5.57 -38.48
CA LEU A 7 8.79 5.97 -37.28
C LEU A 7 7.83 6.20 -36.08
N GLY A 8 7.70 5.29 -35.11
CA GLY A 8 8.77 4.66 -34.34
C GLY A 8 8.93 5.41 -33.01
N SER A 9 7.91 5.34 -32.15
CA SER A 9 7.97 5.88 -30.78
C SER A 9 8.20 4.73 -29.81
N SER A 10 9.40 4.65 -29.26
CA SER A 10 9.72 3.80 -28.12
C SER A 10 9.62 4.64 -26.85
N ASP A 11 8.43 4.73 -26.29
CA ASP A 11 8.22 5.18 -24.92
C ASP A 11 8.59 4.02 -23.99
N LYS A 12 9.87 3.96 -23.58
CA LYS A 12 10.31 3.04 -22.52
C LYS A 12 9.95 3.69 -21.19
N GLN A 13 8.75 3.38 -20.70
CA GLN A 13 8.31 3.73 -19.36
C GLN A 13 9.34 3.25 -18.34
N THR A 14 9.75 4.19 -17.49
CA THR A 14 10.50 3.95 -16.27
C THR A 14 9.53 3.30 -15.28
N GLU A 15 9.60 1.98 -15.18
CA GLU A 15 8.83 1.20 -14.21
C GLU A 15 9.29 1.59 -12.81
N SER A 16 8.37 2.17 -12.04
CA SER A 16 8.51 2.24 -10.58
C SER A 16 8.54 0.81 -10.03
N PRO A 17 9.21 0.53 -8.90
CA PRO A 17 9.12 -0.78 -8.29
C PRO A 17 7.73 -0.93 -7.67
N GLU A 18 6.77 -1.33 -8.49
CA GLU A 18 5.51 -1.89 -8.03
C GLU A 18 5.92 -3.23 -7.42
N ALA A 19 5.86 -3.32 -6.10
CA ALA A 19 6.06 -4.58 -5.41
C ALA A 19 4.91 -5.51 -5.79
N VAL A 20 5.05 -6.21 -6.91
CA VAL A 20 4.26 -7.37 -7.26
C VAL A 20 4.57 -8.44 -6.21
N THR A 21 3.74 -8.51 -5.18
CA THR A 21 3.81 -9.60 -4.22
C THR A 21 3.29 -10.84 -4.91
N ASP A 22 4.19 -11.80 -5.12
CA ASP A 22 3.88 -13.15 -5.55
C ASP A 22 2.79 -13.74 -4.64
N VAL A 23 1.58 -13.91 -5.17
CA VAL A 23 0.34 -14.27 -4.45
C VAL A 23 0.32 -15.77 -4.04
N GLY A 24 1.45 -16.47 -4.11
CA GLY A 24 1.52 -17.92 -3.97
C GLY A 24 1.53 -18.49 -2.55
N SER A 25 1.85 -17.71 -1.50
CA SER A 25 2.04 -18.30 -0.15
C SER A 25 2.04 -17.28 1.00
N LEU A 26 1.01 -16.44 1.11
CA LEU A 26 0.78 -15.81 2.42
C LEU A 26 0.35 -16.91 3.41
N SER A 27 1.24 -17.23 4.35
CA SER A 27 0.94 -18.16 5.44
C SER A 27 -0.20 -17.60 6.29
N TYR A 28 -1.04 -18.50 6.82
CA TYR A 28 -2.07 -18.16 7.81
C TYR A 28 -1.52 -17.29 8.94
N SER A 29 -0.31 -17.58 9.43
CA SER A 29 0.35 -16.81 10.49
C SER A 29 0.75 -15.39 10.07
N ALA A 30 1.02 -15.16 8.79
CA ALA A 30 1.36 -13.84 8.26
C ALA A 30 0.11 -12.97 8.08
N ALA A 31 -0.98 -13.56 7.59
CA ALA A 31 -2.27 -12.87 7.47
C ALA A 31 -2.87 -12.54 8.86
N ALA A 32 -2.72 -13.43 9.84
CA ALA A 32 -3.24 -13.19 11.20
C ALA A 32 -2.52 -12.06 11.96
N GLN A 33 -1.38 -11.55 11.47
CA GLN A 33 -0.68 -10.42 12.11
C GLN A 33 -1.25 -9.06 11.70
N THR A 34 -2.08 -9.01 10.66
CA THR A 34 -2.67 -7.75 10.19
C THR A 34 -4.03 -7.53 10.84
N GLY A 35 -4.12 -6.52 11.72
CA GLY A 35 -5.40 -5.90 12.11
C GLY A 35 -6.20 -6.56 13.23
N VAL A 36 -5.64 -7.55 13.94
CA VAL A 36 -6.24 -8.11 15.16
C VAL A 36 -5.43 -7.70 16.38
N GLU A 37 -5.98 -6.77 17.16
CA GLU A 37 -5.49 -6.48 18.51
C GLU A 37 -5.88 -7.65 19.43
N PHE A 38 -4.95 -8.09 20.27
CA PHE A 38 -5.24 -9.13 21.25
C PHE A 38 -6.11 -8.54 22.37
N VAL A 39 -7.36 -8.97 22.43
CA VAL A 39 -8.33 -8.60 23.47
C VAL A 39 -8.69 -9.85 24.25
N ASP A 40 -8.42 -9.85 25.55
CA ASP A 40 -8.57 -11.02 26.44
C ASP A 40 -10.03 -11.44 26.67
N ASP A 41 -11.01 -10.56 26.40
CA ASP A 41 -12.44 -10.81 26.60
C ASP A 41 -13.25 -10.38 25.35
N LEU A 42 -13.23 -11.20 24.30
CA LEU A 42 -14.18 -11.08 23.18
C LEU A 42 -15.44 -11.89 23.48
N THR A 43 -16.61 -11.29 23.31
CA THR A 43 -17.85 -12.06 23.28
C THR A 43 -17.96 -12.87 21.97
N ASP A 44 -18.71 -13.98 21.99
CA ASP A 44 -18.92 -14.81 20.79
C ASP A 44 -19.53 -14.01 19.62
N GLU A 45 -20.37 -13.01 19.93
CA GLU A 45 -20.94 -12.08 18.95
C GLU A 45 -19.87 -11.20 18.30
N GLU A 46 -18.93 -10.66 19.09
CA GLU A 46 -17.82 -9.84 18.58
C GLU A 46 -16.80 -10.66 17.79
N ALA A 47 -16.56 -11.91 18.19
CA ALA A 47 -15.71 -12.85 17.46
C ALA A 47 -16.29 -13.16 16.06
N SER A 48 -17.62 -13.23 15.93
CA SER A 48 -18.30 -13.43 14.64
C SER A 48 -18.22 -12.20 13.71
N GLN A 49 -17.87 -11.04 14.26
CA GLN A 49 -17.73 -9.77 13.53
C GLN A 49 -16.29 -9.49 13.05
N VAL A 50 -15.36 -10.43 13.29
CA VAL A 50 -13.97 -10.29 12.86
C VAL A 50 -13.86 -10.42 11.34
N LEU A 51 -13.18 -9.46 10.72
CA LEU A 51 -12.90 -9.46 9.29
C LEU A 51 -11.87 -10.52 8.92
N CYS A 52 -12.06 -11.14 7.76
CA CYS A 52 -11.15 -12.13 7.20
C CYS A 52 -9.76 -11.51 6.96
N PRO A 53 -8.70 -12.00 7.62
CA PRO A 53 -7.37 -11.40 7.47
C PRO A 53 -6.82 -11.51 6.05
N PHE A 54 -7.14 -12.59 5.32
CA PHE A 54 -6.73 -12.76 3.93
C PHE A 54 -7.41 -11.77 2.99
N ALA A 55 -8.73 -11.58 3.13
CA ALA A 55 -9.46 -10.60 2.33
C ALA A 55 -9.03 -9.16 2.67
N ALA A 56 -8.70 -8.88 3.93
CA ALA A 56 -8.22 -7.57 4.36
C ALA A 56 -6.79 -7.26 3.87
N ALA A 57 -5.89 -8.25 3.87
CA ALA A 57 -4.49 -8.06 3.50
C ALA A 57 -4.21 -8.18 1.99
N VAL A 58 -4.95 -9.05 1.29
CA VAL A 58 -4.68 -9.41 -0.12
C VAL A 58 -5.82 -8.96 -1.05
N GLY A 59 -7.00 -8.64 -0.51
CA GLY A 59 -8.20 -8.35 -1.29
C GLY A 59 -9.00 -9.61 -1.67
N ASP A 60 -8.33 -10.75 -1.83
CA ASP A 60 -8.94 -12.02 -2.18
C ASP A 60 -8.66 -13.13 -1.16
N CYS A 61 -9.74 -13.79 -0.73
CA CYS A 61 -9.66 -14.96 0.13
C CYS A 61 -9.74 -16.24 -0.73
N PRO A 62 -8.81 -17.19 -0.63
CA PRO A 62 -8.90 -18.45 -1.39
C PRO A 62 -10.08 -19.32 -0.95
N TYR A 63 -10.67 -19.03 0.22
CA TYR A 63 -11.79 -19.77 0.81
C TYR A 63 -13.12 -19.01 0.72
N ILE A 64 -13.35 -18.18 -0.31
CA ILE A 64 -14.55 -17.32 -0.41
C ILE A 64 -15.87 -18.02 -0.05
N GLU A 65 -16.06 -19.27 -0.50
CA GLU A 65 -17.32 -20.01 -0.28
C GLU A 65 -17.41 -20.70 1.09
N SER A 66 -16.29 -20.87 1.80
CA SER A 66 -16.22 -21.63 3.06
C SER A 66 -15.50 -20.87 4.18
N CYS A 67 -15.30 -19.57 4.05
CA CYS A 67 -14.59 -18.76 5.05
C CYS A 67 -15.53 -18.48 6.23
N SER A 68 -15.06 -18.78 7.44
CA SER A 68 -15.80 -18.49 8.67
C SER A 68 -15.78 -17.02 9.09
N TYR A 69 -14.93 -16.20 8.46
CA TYR A 69 -14.74 -14.78 8.78
C TYR A 69 -15.48 -13.88 7.79
N LEU A 70 -15.77 -12.65 8.20
CA LEU A 70 -16.45 -11.69 7.35
C LEU A 70 -15.51 -11.14 6.26
N HIS A 71 -15.89 -11.33 5.00
CA HIS A 71 -15.30 -10.57 3.90
C HIS A 71 -15.94 -9.19 3.90
N GLY A 72 -15.21 -8.19 4.43
CA GLY A 72 -15.69 -6.82 4.49
C GLY A 72 -16.03 -6.23 3.12
N LEU A 73 -16.54 -5.00 3.13
CA LEU A 73 -16.74 -4.19 1.93
C LEU A 73 -15.41 -3.57 1.48
N GLU A 74 -15.33 -3.29 0.20
CA GLU A 74 -14.17 -2.66 -0.42
C GLU A 74 -14.15 -1.15 -0.12
N CYS A 75 -12.98 -0.64 0.27
CA CYS A 75 -12.75 0.79 0.40
C CYS A 75 -12.34 1.39 -0.95
N GLU A 76 -13.04 2.45 -1.38
CA GLU A 76 -12.81 3.13 -2.66
C GLU A 76 -11.43 3.78 -2.82
N TYR A 77 -10.70 4.02 -1.71
CA TYR A 77 -9.39 4.66 -1.73
C TYR A 77 -8.22 3.67 -1.69
N CYS A 78 -8.34 2.57 -0.93
CA CYS A 78 -7.27 1.58 -0.82
C CYS A 78 -7.53 0.27 -1.58
N GLY A 79 -8.75 0.07 -2.10
CA GLY A 79 -9.14 -1.14 -2.85
C GLY A 79 -9.25 -2.41 -2.00
N ASN A 80 -9.04 -2.33 -0.68
CA ASN A 80 -9.03 -3.49 0.20
C ASN A 80 -10.41 -3.74 0.84
N LYS A 81 -10.73 -5.00 1.13
CA LYS A 81 -11.98 -5.43 1.79
C LYS A 81 -11.94 -5.27 3.31
N CYS A 82 -11.61 -4.07 3.77
CA CYS A 82 -11.37 -3.76 5.18
C CYS A 82 -12.52 -3.01 5.88
N LEU A 83 -13.61 -2.71 5.17
CA LEU A 83 -14.78 -2.03 5.74
C LEU A 83 -15.77 -3.04 6.31
N HIS A 84 -16.17 -2.90 7.57
CA HIS A 84 -17.15 -3.81 8.18
C HIS A 84 -18.57 -3.49 7.69
N PRO A 85 -19.34 -4.45 7.12
CA PRO A 85 -20.63 -4.16 6.47
C PRO A 85 -21.68 -3.50 7.36
N PHE A 86 -21.68 -3.81 8.66
CA PHE A 86 -22.70 -3.36 9.61
C PHE A 86 -22.21 -2.28 10.60
N ASN A 87 -20.94 -1.88 10.54
CA ASN A 87 -20.37 -0.92 11.49
C ASN A 87 -20.02 0.39 10.77
N SER A 88 -20.99 1.30 10.72
CA SER A 88 -20.84 2.60 10.06
C SER A 88 -19.77 3.49 10.70
N LEU A 89 -19.53 3.37 12.01
CA LEU A 89 -18.50 4.13 12.71
C LEU A 89 -17.10 3.71 12.23
N GLN A 90 -16.84 2.40 12.16
CA GLN A 90 -15.57 1.86 11.65
C GLN A 90 -15.38 2.19 10.16
N GLN A 91 -16.45 2.16 9.37
CA GLN A 91 -16.41 2.55 7.97
C GLN A 91 -15.96 4.00 7.79
N GLU A 92 -16.56 4.91 8.54
CA GLU A 92 -16.24 6.34 8.47
C GLU A 92 -14.83 6.63 9.00
N GLU A 93 -14.45 6.02 10.12
CA GLU A 93 -13.11 6.16 10.68
C GLU A 93 -12.04 5.69 9.70
N HIS A 94 -12.23 4.52 9.08
CA HIS A 94 -11.31 4.03 8.06
C HIS A 94 -11.25 4.98 6.86
N ARG A 95 -12.40 5.44 6.34
CA ARG A 95 -12.45 6.33 5.18
C ARG A 95 -11.67 7.62 5.43
N GLN A 96 -11.88 8.25 6.59
CA GLN A 96 -11.14 9.47 6.97
C GLN A 96 -9.64 9.22 7.08
N LYS A 97 -9.23 8.13 7.72
CA LYS A 97 -7.80 7.76 7.83
C LYS A 97 -7.20 7.48 6.45
N CYS A 98 -7.92 6.78 5.60
CA CYS A 98 -7.46 6.38 4.27
C CYS A 98 -7.29 7.59 3.35
N VAL A 99 -8.28 8.50 3.31
CA VAL A 99 -8.18 9.76 2.58
C VAL A 99 -6.96 10.56 3.04
N LYS A 100 -6.80 10.72 4.36
CA LYS A 100 -5.67 11.47 4.93
C LYS A 100 -4.31 10.84 4.58
N SER A 101 -4.21 9.51 4.56
CA SER A 101 -3.00 8.82 4.12
C SER A 101 -2.73 9.13 2.65
N HIS A 102 -3.74 9.00 1.80
CA HIS A 102 -3.62 9.25 0.37
C HIS A 102 -3.19 10.70 0.07
N GLU A 103 -3.76 11.69 0.76
CA GLU A 103 -3.34 13.09 0.66
C GLU A 103 -1.86 13.28 1.00
N LYS A 104 -1.40 12.66 2.09
CA LYS A 104 0.01 12.72 2.51
C LYS A 104 0.94 12.06 1.49
N ASP A 105 0.55 10.91 0.95
CA ASP A 105 1.35 10.18 -0.04
C ASP A 105 1.43 10.94 -1.37
N MET A 106 0.35 11.61 -1.74
CA MET A 106 0.30 12.51 -2.88
C MET A 106 1.22 13.72 -2.69
N GLU A 107 1.16 14.39 -1.54
CA GLU A 107 2.06 15.51 -1.20
C GLU A 107 3.53 15.06 -1.23
N HIS A 108 3.82 13.89 -0.66
CA HIS A 108 5.17 13.32 -0.67
C HIS A 108 5.66 13.06 -2.09
N SER A 109 4.83 12.51 -2.96
CA SER A 109 5.18 12.25 -4.36
C SER A 109 5.54 13.54 -5.11
N PHE A 110 4.79 14.63 -4.87
CA PHE A 110 5.13 15.94 -5.43
C PHE A 110 6.45 16.50 -4.88
N ALA A 111 6.71 16.33 -3.58
CA ALA A 111 7.97 16.74 -2.98
C ALA A 111 9.16 15.96 -3.56
N VAL A 112 9.01 14.64 -3.73
CA VAL A 112 10.03 13.79 -4.35
C VAL A 112 10.30 14.26 -5.77
N GLN A 113 9.28 14.41 -6.60
CA GLN A 113 9.44 14.86 -7.98
C GLN A 113 10.09 16.25 -8.07
N ARG A 114 9.69 17.21 -7.22
CA ARG A 114 10.32 18.54 -7.18
C ARG A 114 11.79 18.48 -6.77
N SER A 115 12.14 17.53 -5.92
CA SER A 115 13.52 17.35 -5.46
C SER A 115 14.42 16.65 -6.49
N GLU A 116 13.84 16.04 -7.53
CA GLU A 116 14.61 15.39 -8.60
C GLU A 116 15.42 16.43 -9.38
N GLY A 117 16.74 16.33 -9.27
CA GLY A 117 17.67 17.27 -9.91
C GLY A 117 18.11 18.45 -9.04
N VAL A 118 17.66 18.54 -7.79
CA VAL A 118 18.21 19.53 -6.85
C VAL A 118 19.65 19.15 -6.49
N ALA A 119 20.59 19.99 -6.92
CA ALA A 119 22.01 19.85 -6.63
C ALA A 119 22.45 20.73 -5.46
N CYS A 120 23.44 20.26 -4.70
CA CYS A 120 24.06 21.05 -3.66
C CYS A 120 24.91 22.17 -4.28
N GLY A 121 24.68 23.44 -3.91
CA GLY A 121 25.42 24.58 -4.49
C GLY A 121 26.92 24.64 -4.17
N ILE A 122 27.45 23.70 -3.35
CA ILE A 122 28.85 23.65 -2.94
C ILE A 122 29.60 22.53 -3.67
N CYS A 123 29.09 21.30 -3.62
CA CYS A 123 29.73 20.16 -4.28
C CYS A 123 29.14 19.82 -5.66
N LEU A 124 28.04 20.47 -6.05
CA LEU A 124 27.32 20.29 -7.32
C LEU A 124 26.75 18.88 -7.56
N GLU A 125 26.79 18.00 -6.56
CA GLU A 125 26.19 16.67 -6.60
C GLU A 125 24.68 16.75 -6.28
N ALA A 126 23.93 15.76 -6.76
CA ALA A 126 22.52 15.61 -6.42
C ALA A 126 22.34 15.40 -4.91
N VAL A 127 21.43 16.15 -4.29
CA VAL A 127 21.19 16.06 -2.83
C VAL A 127 20.61 14.70 -2.45
N LYS A 128 19.71 14.16 -3.29
CA LYS A 128 19.06 12.86 -3.08
C LYS A 128 20.04 11.67 -3.06
N SER A 129 21.21 11.79 -3.70
CA SER A 129 22.21 10.71 -3.77
C SER A 129 23.21 10.69 -2.62
N LYS A 130 23.13 11.65 -1.68
CA LYS A 130 24.06 11.69 -0.55
C LYS A 130 23.65 10.73 0.56
N ALA A 131 24.56 9.84 0.94
CA ALA A 131 24.40 9.01 2.13
C ALA A 131 24.34 9.88 3.39
N ASN A 132 23.42 9.54 4.31
CA ASN A 132 23.29 10.20 5.60
C ASN A 132 24.60 10.02 6.39
N PRO A 133 25.23 11.10 6.91
CA PRO A 133 26.48 11.01 7.67
C PRO A 133 26.40 10.08 8.88
N VAL A 134 25.21 9.87 9.47
CA VAL A 134 25.02 8.93 10.60
C VAL A 134 25.33 7.47 10.23
N ASN A 135 25.28 7.11 8.94
CA ASN A 135 25.61 5.77 8.44
C ASN A 135 27.08 5.59 8.01
N LYS A 136 27.93 6.61 8.14
CA LYS A 136 29.33 6.55 7.65
C LYS A 136 30.37 6.16 8.72
N ASP A 137 29.98 6.07 9.99
CA ASP A 137 30.91 5.83 11.10
C ASP A 137 31.04 4.34 11.51
N LEU A 138 30.50 3.41 10.71
CA LEU A 138 30.54 1.96 11.02
C LEU A 138 31.62 1.16 10.27
N GLU A 139 32.49 1.82 9.52
CA GLU A 139 33.67 1.15 8.91
C GLU A 139 34.96 1.84 9.39
N PHE A 140 35.52 1.32 10.49
CA PHE A 140 36.92 1.51 10.86
C PHE A 140 37.52 0.18 11.33
#